data_AF-A0A7K3YZ98-F1
#
_entry.id   AF-A0A7K3YZ98-F1
#
_cell.length_a   1.000
_cell.length_b   1.000
_cell.length_c   1.000
_cell.angle_alpha   90.00
_cell.angle_beta   90.00
_cell.angle_gamma   90.00
#
_symmetry.space_group_name_H-M   'P 1'
#
loop_
_entity.id
_entity.type
_entity.pdbx_description
1 polymer ?
#
loop_
_entity_poly.entity_id
_entity_poly.type
_entity_poly.pdbx_seq_one_letter_code
_entity_poly.pdbx_strand_id
1 'polypeptide(L)'
;MSGTAFILDGYVDEPACLGVPPYISPYIRTVAGALASHGFTVRYLTIDQLRKDPARTFELNKAGLFVMIAGITVPGKYLGGTPATLTEIQQAGHMVRGPQKLLGGPIGFGYAGEGGK
;
A
#
# COMPACT_ATOMS: atom_id res chain seq x y z
N MET A 1 11.90 -18.03 -3.15
CA MET A 1 12.04 -17.53 -1.78
C MET A 1 10.79 -17.92 -1.02
N SER A 2 10.87 -18.75 0.02
CA SER A 2 9.72 -19.05 0.88
C SER A 2 9.76 -18.13 2.10
N GLY A 3 8.72 -17.32 2.31
CA GLY A 3 8.66 -16.37 3.43
C GLY A 3 7.34 -15.60 3.45
N THR A 4 7.19 -14.71 4.44
CA THR A 4 6.03 -13.81 4.52
C THR A 4 6.29 -12.54 3.70
N ALA A 5 5.35 -12.18 2.84
CA ALA A 5 5.32 -10.88 2.18
C ALA A 5 4.12 -10.08 2.68
N PHE A 6 4.34 -8.84 3.08
CA PHE A 6 3.29 -7.91 3.48
C PHE A 6 3.02 -6.91 2.36
N ILE A 7 1.76 -6.76 1.98
CA ILE A 7 1.28 -5.70 1.10
C ILE A 7 0.62 -4.63 1.98
N LEU A 8 1.14 -3.41 1.91
CA LEU A 8 0.50 -2.22 2.46
C LEU A 8 -0.24 -1.49 1.34
N ASP A 9 -1.57 -1.50 1.40
CA ASP A 9 -2.41 -0.73 0.50
C ASP A 9 -2.45 0.73 0.97
N GLY A 10 -1.66 1.57 0.31
CA GLY A 10 -1.68 3.03 0.44
C GLY A 10 -2.85 3.68 -0.30
N TYR A 11 -3.67 2.88 -0.98
CA TYR A 11 -4.70 3.22 -1.94
C TYR A 11 -4.24 4.01 -3.16
N VAL A 12 -5.01 3.82 -4.23
CA VAL A 12 -4.84 4.42 -5.55
C VAL A 12 -6.19 5.02 -5.94
N ASP A 13 -6.22 6.34 -6.13
CA ASP A 13 -7.43 7.08 -6.51
C ASP A 13 -7.66 7.04 -8.04
N GLU A 14 -7.84 5.83 -8.56
CA GLU A 14 -8.19 5.62 -9.97
C GLU A 14 -9.62 5.09 -10.08
N PRO A 15 -10.46 5.59 -11.02
CA PRO A 15 -11.85 5.15 -11.17
C PRO A 15 -12.02 3.64 -11.33
N ALA A 16 -11.07 2.98 -12.01
CA ALA A 16 -11.07 1.54 -12.22
C ALA A 16 -10.80 0.72 -10.94
N CYS A 17 -10.29 1.35 -9.87
CA CYS A 17 -10.00 0.69 -8.59
C CYS A 17 -11.23 0.54 -7.70
N LEU A 18 -12.35 1.21 -8.01
CA LEU A 18 -13.57 1.25 -7.22
C LEU A 18 -14.56 0.09 -7.47
N GLY A 19 -14.17 -0.97 -8.20
CA GLY A 19 -15.02 -2.07 -8.74
C GLY A 19 -16.26 -2.54 -7.95
N VAL A 20 -16.36 -3.84 -7.65
CA VAL A 20 -17.49 -4.41 -6.88
C VAL A 20 -16.97 -4.79 -5.50
N PRO A 21 -17.70 -4.52 -4.39
CA PRO A 21 -17.30 -4.94 -3.06
C PRO A 21 -16.88 -6.42 -3.00
N PRO A 22 -15.81 -6.77 -2.26
CA PRO A 22 -14.98 -5.90 -1.42
C PRO A 22 -13.95 -5.10 -2.24
N TYR A 23 -13.92 -3.78 -2.06
CA TYR A 23 -13.07 -2.84 -2.81
C TYR A 23 -11.58 -3.06 -2.52
N ILE A 24 -10.92 -3.91 -3.31
CA ILE A 24 -9.47 -4.12 -3.32
C ILE A 24 -8.98 -3.84 -4.74
N SER A 25 -8.02 -2.94 -4.91
CA SER A 25 -7.58 -2.53 -6.26
C SER A 25 -6.99 -3.70 -7.08
N PRO A 26 -7.11 -3.68 -8.42
CA PRO A 26 -6.44 -4.66 -9.27
C PRO A 26 -4.93 -4.75 -9.00
N TYR A 27 -4.26 -3.64 -8.69
CA TYR A 27 -2.84 -3.62 -8.33
C TYR A 27 -2.52 -4.56 -7.15
N ILE A 28 -3.28 -4.45 -6.06
CA ILE A 28 -3.11 -5.29 -4.87
C ILE A 28 -3.33 -6.76 -5.22
N ARG A 29 -4.40 -7.08 -5.97
CA ARG A 29 -4.71 -8.46 -6.35
C ARG A 29 -3.62 -9.07 -7.24
N THR A 30 -3.14 -8.30 -8.21
CA THR A 30 -2.06 -8.73 -9.12
C THR A 30 -0.76 -8.97 -8.35
N VAL A 31 -0.37 -8.06 -7.45
CA VAL A 31 0.81 -8.23 -6.59
C VAL A 31 0.66 -9.44 -5.68
N ALA A 32 -0.49 -9.62 -5.04
CA ALA A 32 -0.76 -10.79 -4.21
C ALA A 32 -0.65 -12.10 -4.98
N GLY A 33 -1.21 -12.16 -6.20
CA GLY A 33 -1.12 -13.31 -7.08
C GLY A 33 0.33 -13.62 -7.50
N ALA A 34 1.10 -12.60 -7.89
CA ALA A 34 2.51 -12.75 -8.23
C ALA A 34 3.36 -13.20 -7.05
N LEU A 35 3.13 -12.67 -5.85
CA LEU A 35 3.84 -13.11 -4.64
C LEU A 35 3.48 -14.56 -4.27
N ALA A 36 2.20 -14.91 -4.32
CA ALA A 36 1.73 -16.27 -4.06
C ALA A 36 2.32 -17.27 -5.07
N SER A 37 2.40 -16.92 -6.36
CA SER A 37 2.99 -17.78 -7.39
C SER A 37 4.49 -18.03 -7.18
N HIS A 38 5.16 -17.19 -6.39
CA HIS A 38 6.57 -17.34 -6.02
C HIS A 38 6.76 -17.95 -4.62
N GLY A 39 5.69 -18.47 -4.00
CA GLY A 39 5.73 -19.20 -2.73
C GLY A 39 5.72 -18.32 -1.48
N PHE A 40 5.37 -17.03 -1.59
CA PHE A 40 5.19 -16.18 -0.42
C PHE A 40 3.85 -16.40 0.26
N THR A 41 3.87 -16.41 1.59
CA THR A 41 2.65 -16.24 2.39
C THR A 41 2.30 -14.76 2.40
N VAL A 42 1.24 -14.39 1.67
CA VAL A 42 0.83 -12.99 1.54
C VAL A 42 0.01 -12.54 2.76
N ARG A 43 0.32 -11.35 3.25
CA ARG A 43 -0.44 -10.61 4.27
C ARG A 43 -0.78 -9.24 3.74
N TYR A 44 -1.91 -8.70 4.19
CA TYR A 44 -2.49 -7.47 3.69
C TYR A 44 -2.81 -6.54 4.85
N LEU A 45 -2.49 -5.26 4.68
CA LEU A 45 -2.79 -4.18 5.62
C LEU A 45 -3.14 -2.92 4.82
N THR A 46 -4.09 -2.13 5.28
CA THR A 46 -4.38 -0.82 4.66
C THR A 46 -3.70 0.32 5.40
N ILE A 47 -3.50 1.45 4.72
CA ILE A 47 -2.97 2.65 5.36
C ILE A 47 -3.86 3.15 6.49
N ASP A 48 -5.19 3.06 6.35
CA ASP A 48 -6.12 3.42 7.42
C ASP A 48 -5.95 2.52 8.66
N GLN A 49 -5.71 1.22 8.46
CA GLN A 49 -5.45 0.28 9.55
C GLN A 49 -4.12 0.58 10.25
N LEU A 50 -3.08 0.89 9.48
CA LEU A 50 -1.77 1.28 10.04
C LEU A 50 -1.85 2.62 10.78
N ARG A 51 -2.62 3.57 10.27
CA ARG A 51 -2.89 4.86 10.92
C ARG A 51 -3.62 4.69 12.25
N LYS A 52 -4.62 3.79 12.28
CA LYS A 52 -5.39 3.47 13.49
C LYS A 52 -4.56 2.73 14.54
N ASP A 53 -3.64 1.87 14.09
CA ASP A 53 -2.80 1.06 14.96
C ASP A 53 -1.34 1.02 14.45
N PRO A 54 -0.53 2.03 14.78
CA PRO A 54 0.87 2.11 14.35
C PRO A 54 1.75 0.96 14.88
N ALA A 55 1.33 0.28 15.97
CA ALA A 55 2.07 -0.84 16.54
C ALA A 55 2.15 -2.04 15.56
N ARG A 56 1.24 -2.12 14.58
CA ARG A 56 1.28 -3.10 13.48
C ARG A 56 2.54 -3.03 12.62
N THR A 57 3.29 -1.93 12.69
CA THR A 57 4.62 -1.82 12.07
C THR A 57 5.59 -2.91 12.56
N PHE A 58 5.37 -3.47 13.75
CA PHE A 58 6.11 -4.63 14.23
C PHE A 58 5.89 -5.87 13.37
N GLU A 59 4.67 -6.11 12.89
CA GLU A 59 4.36 -7.24 12.00
C GLU A 59 5.02 -7.06 10.63
N LEU A 60 5.00 -5.82 10.11
CA LEU A 60 5.68 -5.46 8.86
C LEU A 60 7.19 -5.75 8.94
N ASN A 61 7.81 -5.47 10.09
CA ASN A 61 9.24 -5.70 10.30
C ASN A 61 9.63 -7.19 10.37
N LYS A 62 8.68 -8.10 10.62
CA LYS A 62 8.93 -9.55 10.63
C LYS A 62 8.80 -10.19 9.25
N ALA A 63 8.31 -9.45 8.25
CA ALA A 63 8.22 -9.96 6.89
C ALA A 63 9.61 -10.10 6.25
N GLY A 64 9.72 -10.98 5.25
CA GLY A 64 10.90 -10.99 4.38
C GLY A 64 10.80 -9.94 3.27
N LEU A 65 9.56 -9.58 2.90
CA LEU A 65 9.26 -8.60 1.86
C LEU A 65 8.13 -7.68 2.30
N PHE A 66 8.29 -6.38 2.05
CA PHE A 66 7.29 -5.35 2.26
C PHE A 66 7.03 -4.63 0.94
N VAL A 67 5.78 -4.67 0.47
CA VAL A 67 5.35 -4.02 -0.77
C VAL A 67 4.30 -2.99 -0.44
N MET A 68 4.58 -1.72 -0.72
CA MET A 68 3.59 -0.65 -0.64
C MET A 68 3.09 -0.31 -2.03
N ILE A 69 1.77 -0.26 -2.20
CA ILE A 69 1.12 0.23 -3.42
C ILE A 69 0.43 1.55 -3.09
N ALA A 70 0.81 2.63 -3.77
CA ALA A 70 0.23 3.95 -3.54
C ALA A 70 0.01 4.71 -4.85
N GLY A 71 -1.06 5.51 -4.87
CA GLY A 71 -1.40 6.39 -6.00
C GLY A 71 -0.79 7.79 -5.86
N ILE A 72 -1.04 8.60 -6.89
CA ILE A 72 -0.89 10.06 -6.80
C ILE A 72 -2.14 10.56 -6.11
N THR A 73 -2.00 11.10 -4.90
CA THR A 73 -3.14 11.49 -4.07
C THR A 73 -3.34 12.99 -4.17
N VAL A 74 -4.57 13.41 -4.47
CA VAL A 74 -4.95 14.83 -4.48
C VAL A 74 -5.76 15.16 -3.22
N PRO A 75 -5.70 16.40 -2.70
CA PRO A 75 -6.58 16.80 -1.61
C PRO A 75 -8.05 16.65 -2.02
N GLY A 76 -8.85 15.94 -1.21
CA GLY A 76 -10.24 15.66 -1.56
C GLY A 76 -10.96 14.80 -0.54
N LYS A 77 -12.27 14.64 -0.75
CA LYS A 77 -13.12 13.77 0.07
C LYS A 77 -13.20 12.38 -0.57
N TYR A 78 -12.68 11.39 0.13
CA TYR A 78 -12.73 9.99 -0.27
C TYR A 78 -13.88 9.26 0.44
N LEU A 79 -14.62 8.41 -0.27
CA LEU A 79 -15.84 7.77 0.24
C LEU A 79 -15.58 6.53 1.11
N GLY A 80 -14.47 5.81 0.88
CA GLY A 80 -14.18 4.52 1.53
C GLY A 80 -12.98 4.54 2.47
N GLY A 81 -11.81 4.89 1.94
CA GLY A 81 -10.55 5.01 2.68
C GLY A 81 -9.78 6.22 2.21
N THR A 82 -8.88 6.75 3.05
CA THR A 82 -8.09 7.93 2.69
C THR A 82 -6.74 7.50 2.16
N PRO A 83 -6.40 7.79 0.89
CA PRO A 83 -5.10 7.45 0.34
C PRO A 83 -3.94 8.01 1.16
N ALA A 84 -2.82 7.29 1.15
CA ALA A 84 -1.64 7.64 1.90
C ALA A 84 -1.08 8.99 1.44
N THR A 85 -0.72 9.82 2.39
CA THR A 85 0.06 11.04 2.14
C THR A 85 1.50 10.69 1.82
N LEU A 86 2.23 11.59 1.14
CA LEU A 86 3.67 11.41 0.91
C LEU A 86 4.45 11.21 2.22
N THR A 87 4.07 11.94 3.27
CA THR A 87 4.68 11.80 4.60
C THR A 87 4.45 10.40 5.18
N GLU A 88 3.25 9.83 5.05
CA GLU A 88 2.96 8.48 5.52
C GLU A 88 3.74 7.41 4.73
N ILE A 89 3.88 7.58 3.42
CA ILE A 89 4.70 6.70 2.57
C ILE A 89 6.16 6.71 3.03
N GLN A 90 6.72 7.89 3.27
CA GLN A 90 8.08 8.05 3.79
C GLN A 90 8.23 7.44 5.19
N GLN A 91 7.29 7.71 6.10
CA GLN A 91 7.29 7.17 7.45
C GLN A 91 7.24 5.64 7.44
N ALA A 92 6.36 5.03 6.66
CA ALA A 92 6.31 3.58 6.49
C ALA A 92 7.66 3.04 6.01
N GLY A 93 8.28 3.69 5.02
CA GLY A 93 9.61 3.35 4.53
C GLY A 93 10.73 3.45 5.58
N HIS A 94 10.65 4.38 6.53
CA HIS A 94 11.64 4.57 7.59
C HIS A 94 11.43 3.67 8.81
N MET A 95 10.19 3.39 9.18
CA MET A 95 9.84 2.57 10.35
C MET A 95 10.00 1.07 10.05
N VAL A 96 9.82 0.65 8.80
CA VAL A 96 10.05 -0.72 8.36
C VAL A 96 11.51 -0.88 7.92
N ARG A 97 12.30 -1.59 8.74
CA ARG A 97 13.75 -1.78 8.54
C ARG A 97 14.15 -3.21 8.20
N GLY A 98 13.38 -4.20 8.65
CA GLY A 98 13.68 -5.63 8.45
C GLY A 98 13.61 -6.12 7.00
N PRO A 99 12.43 -6.06 6.34
CA PRO A 99 12.23 -6.64 5.01
C PRO A 99 12.92 -5.85 3.89
N GLN A 100 13.11 -6.51 2.75
CA GLN A 100 13.28 -5.81 1.48
C GLN A 100 12.02 -5.00 1.17
N LYS A 101 12.19 -3.76 0.70
CA LYS A 101 11.08 -2.82 0.46
C LYS A 101 10.89 -2.58 -1.01
N LEU A 102 9.64 -2.65 -1.46
CA LEU A 102 9.20 -2.29 -2.80
C LEU A 102 8.09 -1.25 -2.70
N LEU A 103 8.17 -0.22 -3.54
CA LEU A 103 7.12 0.78 -3.72
C LEU A 103 6.62 0.66 -5.16
N GLY A 104 5.31 0.58 -5.33
CA GLY A 104 4.67 0.50 -6.63
C GLY A 104 3.41 1.34 -6.72
N GLY A 105 2.81 1.34 -7.91
CA GLY A 105 1.65 2.17 -8.24
C GLY A 105 2.05 3.55 -8.78
N PRO A 106 1.04 4.40 -9.09
CA PRO A 106 1.25 5.69 -9.74
C PRO A 106 2.16 6.68 -8.99
N ILE A 107 2.38 6.49 -7.68
CA ILE A 107 3.28 7.34 -6.88
C ILE A 107 4.71 7.44 -7.47
N GLY A 108 5.15 6.43 -8.23
CA GLY A 108 6.46 6.46 -8.90
C GLY A 108 6.60 7.55 -9.96
N PHE A 109 5.49 8.10 -10.48
CA PHE A 109 5.50 9.18 -11.46
C PHE A 109 5.54 10.58 -10.83
N GLY A 110 5.28 10.71 -9.54
CA GLY A 110 5.30 11.97 -8.83
C GLY A 110 4.19 12.10 -7.79
N TYR A 111 4.09 13.31 -7.21
CA TYR A 111 3.08 13.67 -6.22
C TYR A 111 2.58 15.09 -6.52
N ALA A 112 1.28 15.34 -6.37
CA ALA A 112 0.67 16.65 -6.55
C ALA A 112 0.10 17.14 -5.22
N GLY A 113 0.56 18.30 -4.75
CA GLY A 113 0.05 18.91 -3.51
C GLY A 113 -1.32 19.58 -3.65
N GLU A 114 -1.76 19.85 -4.88
CA GLU A 114 -3.05 20.47 -5.20
C GLU A 114 -3.65 19.83 -6.47
N GLY A 115 -4.98 19.83 -6.57
CA GLY A 115 -5.70 19.45 -7.79
C GLY A 115 -5.75 20.60 -8.80
N GLY A 116 -6.00 20.28 -10.07
CA GLY A 116 -6.11 21.27 -11.15
C GLY A 116 -7.10 22.40 -10.83
N LYS A 117 -6.67 23.64 -11.06
CA LYS A 117 -7.50 24.85 -10.93
C LYS A 117 -8.21 25.16 -12.23
#